data_AF-K3XCI1-F1
#
_entry.id   AF-K3XCI1-F1
#
_cell.length_a   1.000
_cell.length_b   1.000
_cell.length_c   1.000
_cell.angle_alpha   90.00
_cell.angle_beta   90.00
_cell.angle_gamma   90.00
#
_symmetry.space_group_name_H-M   'P 1'
#
loop_
_entity.id
_entity.type
_entity.pdbx_description
1 polymer ?
#
loop_
_entity_poly.entity_id
_entity_poly.type
_entity_poly.pdbx_seq_one_letter_code
_entity_poly.pdbx_strand_id
1 'polypeptide(L)'
;MGLDIKNEPFKATWGTGKANDFRVGVKTITEHMLAGCPKWLGFVEGLNYRAHDVVIDGKKFTYNDWYGGGLQDAKEYPIELNTEHKIVWAPHYYTSAVFVQPYFYGGGTTDPASRVLKGFVELSDEALKNRVAATMKDMFGYLVDENPQYAVILGEFGGIYAKDEHPKKTIQRTVDYNIEVMLEQGYAGGFLWSLNPESKYQYVSGDKGSPAAMYEEGLVELDWLTANTEYLNAMKPLDELPDLRKFPCFPANKA
;
A
#
# COMPACT_ATOMS: atom_id res chain seq x y z
N MET A 1 -14.79 11.72 -7.87
CA MET A 1 -14.64 10.54 -8.74
C MET A 1 -13.36 10.70 -9.54
N GLY A 2 -12.68 9.61 -9.85
CA GLY A 2 -11.46 9.64 -10.64
C GLY A 2 -11.15 8.27 -11.25
N LEU A 3 -9.99 8.19 -11.89
CA LEU A 3 -9.51 7.01 -12.58
C LEU A 3 -8.19 6.58 -11.93
N ASP A 4 -8.16 5.38 -11.37
CA ASP A 4 -6.91 4.68 -11.16
C ASP A 4 -6.34 4.28 -12.53
N ILE A 5 -5.19 4.87 -12.86
CA ILE A 5 -4.64 4.81 -14.21
C ILE A 5 -4.31 3.38 -14.59
N LYS A 6 -3.72 2.61 -13.66
CA LYS A 6 -3.38 1.21 -13.89
C LYS A 6 -2.89 0.52 -12.60
N ASN A 7 -3.73 -0.38 -12.10
CA ASN A 7 -3.36 -1.35 -11.06
C ASN A 7 -2.01 -2.03 -11.34
N GLU A 8 -1.08 -1.89 -10.39
CA GLU A 8 0.20 -2.55 -10.29
C GLU A 8 0.97 -2.65 -11.63
N PRO A 9 1.61 -1.57 -12.10
CA PRO A 9 2.37 -1.55 -13.36
C PRO A 9 3.69 -2.36 -13.28
N PHE A 10 3.61 -3.68 -13.18
CA PHE A 10 4.74 -4.58 -12.91
C PHE A 10 5.78 -4.76 -14.05
N LYS A 11 5.52 -4.23 -15.25
CA LYS A 11 6.46 -4.26 -16.42
C LYS A 11 6.87 -2.87 -16.90
N ALA A 12 6.49 -1.84 -16.16
CA ALA A 12 6.76 -0.47 -16.55
C ALA A 12 8.07 0.04 -15.94
N THR A 13 8.55 1.14 -16.50
CA THR A 13 9.68 1.93 -16.00
C THR A 13 9.20 3.35 -15.73
N TRP A 14 10.01 4.17 -15.07
CA TRP A 14 9.70 5.58 -14.85
C TRP A 14 10.81 6.47 -15.39
N GLY A 15 10.46 7.54 -16.11
CA GLY A 15 11.42 8.57 -16.54
C GLY A 15 12.32 8.19 -17.72
N THR A 16 12.13 7.01 -18.32
CA THR A 16 13.00 6.52 -19.40
C THR A 16 12.63 7.08 -20.79
N GLY A 17 11.42 7.62 -20.96
CA GLY A 17 10.87 8.04 -22.26
C GLY A 17 10.60 6.90 -23.24
N LYS A 18 10.77 5.63 -22.82
CA LYS A 18 10.53 4.44 -23.66
C LYS A 18 9.05 4.10 -23.71
N ALA A 19 8.70 3.15 -24.58
CA ALA A 19 7.32 2.69 -24.75
C ALA A 19 6.66 2.15 -23.47
N ASN A 20 7.45 1.69 -22.50
CA ASN A 20 6.97 1.24 -21.19
C ASN A 20 7.25 2.25 -20.06
N ASP A 21 7.47 3.53 -20.36
CA ASP A 21 7.54 4.58 -19.35
C ASP A 21 6.14 4.90 -18.82
N PHE A 22 5.84 4.44 -17.60
CA PHE A 22 4.53 4.62 -16.98
C PHE A 22 4.20 6.09 -16.79
N ARG A 23 5.19 6.95 -16.54
CA ARG A 23 4.99 8.40 -16.39
C ARG A 23 4.36 9.02 -17.64
N VAL A 24 4.81 8.60 -18.82
CA VAL A 24 4.24 9.03 -20.12
C VAL A 24 2.83 8.47 -20.29
N GLY A 25 2.61 7.22 -19.89
CA GLY A 25 1.28 6.59 -19.87
C GLY A 25 0.30 7.34 -18.97
N VAL A 26 0.71 7.70 -17.75
CA VAL A 26 -0.07 8.48 -16.79
C VAL A 26 -0.49 9.81 -17.37
N LYS A 27 0.45 10.59 -17.94
CA LYS A 27 0.13 11.85 -18.60
C LYS A 27 -0.90 11.66 -19.71
N THR A 28 -0.64 10.71 -20.62
CA THR A 28 -1.49 10.46 -21.79
C THR A 28 -2.91 10.07 -21.39
N ILE A 29 -3.07 9.12 -20.47
CA ILE A 29 -4.38 8.61 -20.03
C ILE A 29 -5.11 9.68 -19.22
N THR A 30 -4.42 10.38 -18.33
CA THR A 30 -5.05 11.41 -17.49
C THR A 30 -5.53 12.60 -18.34
N GLU A 31 -4.72 13.08 -19.29
CA GLU A 31 -5.14 14.18 -20.17
C GLU A 31 -6.31 13.78 -21.08
N HIS A 32 -6.32 12.54 -21.57
CA HIS A 32 -7.45 12.02 -22.33
C HIS A 32 -8.73 11.95 -21.48
N MET A 33 -8.64 11.44 -20.25
CA MET A 33 -9.75 11.43 -19.29
C MET A 33 -10.26 12.85 -19.03
N LEU A 34 -9.38 13.81 -18.78
CA LEU A 34 -9.75 15.19 -18.44
C LEU A 34 -10.45 15.92 -19.60
N ALA A 35 -10.20 15.54 -20.86
CA ALA A 35 -10.92 16.09 -22.01
C ALA A 35 -12.42 15.79 -21.97
N GLY A 36 -12.82 14.62 -21.46
CA GLY A 36 -14.23 14.24 -21.27
C GLY A 36 -14.75 14.49 -19.86
N CYS A 37 -13.90 14.38 -18.85
CA CYS A 37 -14.23 14.42 -17.43
C CYS A 37 -13.36 15.44 -16.68
N PRO A 38 -13.54 16.76 -16.90
CA PRO A 38 -12.62 17.79 -16.39
C PRO A 38 -12.59 17.93 -14.86
N LYS A 39 -13.56 17.34 -14.15
CA LYS A 39 -13.63 17.33 -12.68
C LYS A 39 -13.01 16.08 -12.04
N TRP A 40 -12.60 15.09 -12.83
CA TRP A 40 -12.01 13.87 -12.31
C TRP A 40 -10.54 14.06 -11.93
N LEU A 41 -10.01 13.09 -11.19
CA LEU A 41 -8.61 12.99 -10.76
C LEU A 41 -8.00 11.70 -11.33
N GLY A 42 -6.71 11.73 -11.66
CA GLY A 42 -5.92 10.54 -11.99
C GLY A 42 -5.21 10.04 -10.73
N PHE A 43 -5.44 8.79 -10.36
CA PHE A 43 -4.75 8.12 -9.26
C PHE A 43 -3.55 7.36 -9.82
N VAL A 44 -2.37 7.63 -9.25
CA VAL A 44 -1.09 7.20 -9.81
C VAL A 44 -0.35 6.35 -8.79
N GLU A 45 -0.34 5.05 -9.05
CA GLU A 45 0.49 4.09 -8.35
C GLU A 45 1.99 4.21 -8.71
N GLY A 46 2.81 3.55 -7.91
CA GLY A 46 4.24 3.34 -8.15
C GLY A 46 4.56 2.06 -8.91
N LEU A 47 5.84 1.70 -8.93
CA LEU A 47 6.38 0.55 -9.66
C LEU A 47 7.15 -0.40 -8.74
N ASN A 48 7.51 -1.58 -9.24
CA ASN A 48 8.48 -2.48 -8.65
C ASN A 48 9.32 -3.05 -9.80
N TYR A 49 10.40 -2.36 -10.15
CA TYR A 49 11.27 -2.77 -11.25
C TYR A 49 12.75 -2.81 -10.90
N ARG A 50 13.10 -2.47 -9.65
CA ARG A 50 14.47 -2.57 -9.13
C ARG A 50 14.48 -2.72 -7.61
N ALA A 51 15.66 -3.07 -7.09
CA ALA A 51 15.93 -3.05 -5.66
C ALA A 51 16.46 -1.69 -5.22
N HIS A 52 16.20 -1.35 -3.96
CA HIS A 52 16.55 -0.11 -3.29
C HIS A 52 17.31 -0.40 -2.02
N ASP A 53 18.29 0.45 -1.72
CA ASP A 53 19.05 0.41 -0.47
C ASP A 53 18.53 1.50 0.47
N VAL A 54 18.19 1.13 1.69
CA VAL A 54 17.81 2.06 2.76
C VAL A 54 18.58 1.72 4.04
N VAL A 55 18.89 2.73 4.85
CA VAL A 55 19.46 2.52 6.19
C VAL A 55 18.41 2.89 7.23
N ILE A 56 18.01 1.92 8.04
CA ILE A 56 17.01 2.10 9.11
C ILE A 56 17.60 1.47 10.38
N ASP A 57 17.50 2.17 11.51
CA ASP A 57 18.07 1.73 12.80
C ASP A 57 19.57 1.38 12.72
N GLY A 58 20.33 2.09 11.87
CA GLY A 58 21.75 1.80 11.63
C GLY A 58 22.03 0.50 10.85
N LYS A 59 20.99 -0.17 10.33
CA LYS A 59 21.10 -1.38 9.51
C LYS A 59 20.76 -1.06 8.05
N LYS A 60 21.60 -1.54 7.14
CA LYS A 60 21.32 -1.50 5.69
C LYS A 60 20.32 -2.59 5.32
N PHE A 61 19.28 -2.22 4.58
CA PHE A 61 18.34 -3.12 3.92
C PHE A 61 18.42 -2.91 2.42
N THR A 62 18.35 -4.00 1.68
CA THR A 62 18.14 -4.00 0.22
C THR A 62 16.80 -4.67 -0.03
N TYR A 63 15.85 -3.99 -0.67
CA TYR A 63 14.49 -4.49 -0.87
C TYR A 63 13.93 -4.07 -2.24
N ASN A 64 12.94 -4.79 -2.77
CA ASN A 64 12.14 -4.30 -3.90
C ASN A 64 10.84 -3.71 -3.36
N ASP A 65 10.33 -2.66 -4.00
CA ASP A 65 9.06 -2.04 -3.60
C ASP A 65 7.88 -3.00 -3.70
N TRP A 66 6.74 -2.63 -3.14
CA TRP A 66 5.48 -3.32 -3.47
C TRP A 66 5.14 -3.08 -4.94
N TYR A 67 4.44 -4.03 -5.57
CA TYR A 67 3.80 -3.73 -6.85
C TYR A 67 2.86 -2.55 -6.63
N GLY A 68 2.95 -1.51 -7.46
CA GLY A 68 2.21 -0.26 -7.21
C GLY A 68 2.83 0.65 -6.15
N GLY A 69 3.96 0.32 -5.53
CA GLY A 69 4.49 1.04 -4.35
C GLY A 69 5.62 2.05 -4.63
N GLY A 70 6.56 1.74 -5.53
CA GLY A 70 7.78 2.53 -5.71
C GLY A 70 7.56 3.81 -6.51
N LEU A 71 7.64 4.97 -5.84
CA LEU A 71 7.46 6.29 -6.46
C LEU A 71 8.73 7.15 -6.42
N GLN A 72 9.88 6.61 -6.03
CA GLN A 72 11.14 7.35 -5.82
C GLN A 72 11.58 8.16 -7.05
N ASP A 73 11.34 7.66 -8.26
CA ASP A 73 11.70 8.35 -9.51
C ASP A 73 10.81 9.55 -9.84
N ALA A 74 9.64 9.67 -9.20
CA ALA A 74 8.76 10.82 -9.39
C ALA A 74 9.40 12.12 -8.90
N LYS A 75 10.43 12.02 -8.05
CA LYS A 75 11.22 13.18 -7.61
C LYS A 75 12.03 13.79 -8.75
N GLU A 76 12.74 12.95 -9.51
CA GLU A 76 13.59 13.41 -10.62
C GLU A 76 12.78 13.61 -11.91
N TYR A 77 11.76 12.78 -12.11
CA TYR A 77 10.91 12.80 -13.29
C TYR A 77 9.44 12.98 -12.88
N PRO A 78 9.02 14.21 -12.54
CA PRO A 78 7.63 14.48 -12.15
C PRO A 78 6.67 14.30 -13.34
N ILE A 79 5.37 14.16 -13.01
CA ILE A 79 4.29 14.18 -13.99
C ILE A 79 3.83 15.62 -14.18
N GLU A 80 3.88 16.11 -15.41
CA GLU A 80 3.41 17.44 -15.78
C GLU A 80 2.19 17.32 -16.69
N LEU A 81 1.03 17.71 -16.17
CA LEU A 81 -0.24 17.76 -16.92
C LEU A 81 -0.54 19.20 -17.36
N ASN A 82 -1.33 19.35 -18.42
CA ASN A 82 -1.84 20.66 -18.85
C ASN A 82 -2.79 21.33 -17.83
N THR A 83 -3.36 20.56 -16.90
CA THR A 83 -4.25 21.07 -15.84
C THR A 83 -3.69 20.68 -14.49
N GLU A 84 -3.43 21.68 -13.65
CA GLU A 84 -2.89 21.49 -12.31
C GLU A 84 -3.90 20.82 -11.36
N HIS A 85 -3.38 20.25 -10.28
CA HIS A 85 -4.16 19.64 -9.20
C HIS A 85 -5.08 18.49 -9.66
N LYS A 86 -4.59 17.66 -10.59
CA LYS A 86 -5.31 16.51 -11.14
C LYS A 86 -4.72 15.15 -10.81
N ILE A 87 -3.56 15.11 -10.13
CA ILE A 87 -2.92 13.87 -9.70
C ILE A 87 -3.16 13.65 -8.21
N VAL A 88 -3.50 12.42 -7.87
CA VAL A 88 -3.40 11.84 -6.53
C VAL A 88 -2.40 10.70 -6.63
N TRP A 89 -1.40 10.67 -5.76
CA TRP A 89 -0.47 9.55 -5.67
C TRP A 89 -1.14 8.44 -4.87
N ALA A 90 -1.17 7.23 -5.40
CA ALA A 90 -1.91 6.10 -4.86
C ALA A 90 -1.04 4.86 -4.63
N PRO A 91 0.12 4.95 -3.95
CA PRO A 91 1.01 3.81 -3.78
C PRO A 91 0.37 2.66 -2.99
N HIS A 92 0.76 1.43 -3.31
CA HIS A 92 0.42 0.26 -2.52
C HIS A 92 1.47 0.01 -1.42
N TYR A 93 1.03 -0.40 -0.24
CA TYR A 93 1.94 -0.82 0.83
C TYR A 93 1.33 -1.95 1.66
N TYR A 94 2.02 -3.09 1.69
CA TYR A 94 1.50 -4.33 2.26
C TYR A 94 2.30 -4.84 3.46
N THR A 95 1.81 -5.93 4.04
CA THR A 95 2.44 -6.63 5.16
C THR A 95 3.18 -7.88 4.69
N SER A 96 3.85 -8.58 5.62
CA SER A 96 4.48 -9.87 5.34
C SER A 96 3.52 -10.93 4.80
N ALA A 97 2.20 -10.79 5.01
CA ALA A 97 1.18 -11.71 4.50
C ALA A 97 1.20 -11.84 2.96
N VAL A 98 1.57 -10.76 2.27
CA VAL A 98 1.71 -10.72 0.81
C VAL A 98 3.10 -11.15 0.39
N PHE A 99 4.15 -10.56 0.96
CA PHE A 99 5.53 -10.95 0.70
C PHE A 99 6.42 -10.63 1.89
N VAL A 100 7.33 -11.55 2.22
CA VAL A 100 8.18 -11.39 3.40
C VAL A 100 9.33 -10.45 3.11
N GLN A 101 9.17 -9.20 3.53
CA GLN A 101 10.22 -8.20 3.46
C GLN A 101 11.09 -8.24 4.73
N PRO A 102 12.43 -8.37 4.62
CA PRO A 102 13.32 -8.52 5.78
C PRO A 102 13.28 -7.36 6.77
N TYR A 103 12.88 -6.16 6.34
CA TYR A 103 12.79 -5.00 7.22
C TYR A 103 11.72 -5.15 8.30
N PHE A 104 10.69 -5.99 8.13
CA PHE A 104 9.70 -6.24 9.18
C PHE A 104 10.24 -7.06 10.37
N TYR A 105 11.48 -7.60 10.28
CA TYR A 105 12.03 -8.52 11.28
C TYR A 105 13.43 -8.13 11.76
N GLY A 106 13.76 -8.50 13.00
CA GLY A 106 15.06 -8.28 13.62
C GLY A 106 16.17 -9.20 13.07
N GLY A 107 15.78 -10.29 12.41
CA GLY A 107 16.67 -11.31 11.88
C GLY A 107 15.89 -12.39 11.14
N GLY A 108 16.59 -13.45 10.74
CA GLY A 108 16.05 -14.56 9.96
C GLY A 108 16.78 -14.74 8.63
N THR A 109 16.49 -15.84 7.94
CA THR A 109 17.04 -16.16 6.63
C THR A 109 15.90 -16.34 5.64
N THR A 110 15.87 -15.47 4.62
CA THR A 110 14.86 -15.52 3.57
C THR A 110 15.11 -16.71 2.68
N ASP A 111 14.05 -17.47 2.38
CA ASP A 111 14.02 -18.47 1.32
C ASP A 111 13.09 -17.97 0.21
N PRO A 112 13.65 -17.35 -0.86
CA PRO A 112 12.84 -16.77 -1.91
C PRO A 112 11.97 -17.78 -2.67
N ALA A 113 12.38 -19.05 -2.72
CA ALA A 113 11.64 -20.08 -3.43
C ALA A 113 10.37 -20.47 -2.68
N SER A 114 10.41 -20.47 -1.35
CA SER A 114 9.26 -20.80 -0.51
C SER A 114 8.51 -19.58 0.02
N ARG A 115 9.02 -18.35 -0.16
CA ARG A 115 8.49 -17.11 0.44
C ARG A 115 8.43 -17.18 1.97
N VAL A 116 9.31 -17.96 2.60
CA VAL A 116 9.45 -18.13 4.06
C VAL A 116 10.61 -17.28 4.59
N LEU A 117 10.52 -16.85 5.85
CA LEU A 117 11.65 -16.31 6.61
C LEU A 117 11.95 -17.20 7.83
N LYS A 118 12.91 -18.10 7.68
CA LYS A 118 13.26 -19.06 8.73
C LYS A 118 14.02 -18.39 9.87
N GLY A 119 13.68 -18.73 11.11
CA GLY A 119 14.34 -18.19 12.30
C GLY A 119 14.18 -16.68 12.47
N PHE A 120 13.03 -16.15 12.02
CA PHE A 120 12.73 -14.73 12.17
C PHE A 120 12.70 -14.29 13.63
N VAL A 121 12.99 -13.02 13.86
CA VAL A 121 12.87 -12.39 15.18
C VAL A 121 11.87 -11.25 15.07
N GLU A 122 10.74 -11.36 15.77
CA GLU A 122 9.74 -10.29 15.79
C GLU A 122 10.22 -9.08 16.58
N LEU A 123 10.07 -7.92 15.95
CA LEU A 123 10.46 -6.62 16.49
C LEU A 123 9.56 -6.18 17.65
N SER A 124 10.08 -5.26 18.47
CA SER A 124 9.23 -4.43 19.35
C SER A 124 8.31 -3.52 18.52
N ASP A 125 7.28 -2.99 19.16
CA ASP A 125 6.34 -2.05 18.54
C ASP A 125 7.06 -0.83 17.95
N GLU A 126 7.92 -0.20 18.75
CA GLU A 126 8.71 0.96 18.33
C GLU A 126 9.57 0.67 17.10
N ALA A 127 10.28 -0.46 17.08
CA ALA A 127 11.15 -0.81 15.97
C ALA A 127 10.35 -1.19 14.71
N LEU A 128 9.22 -1.89 14.86
CA LEU A 128 8.38 -2.24 13.72
C LEU A 128 7.74 -0.99 13.10
N LYS A 129 7.14 -0.12 13.92
CA LYS A 129 6.56 1.15 13.47
C LYS A 129 7.61 2.02 12.78
N ASN A 130 8.80 2.17 13.37
CA ASN A 130 9.86 2.97 12.75
C ASN A 130 10.25 2.45 11.35
N ARG A 131 10.31 1.13 11.17
CA ARG A 131 10.65 0.53 9.88
C ARG A 131 9.53 0.62 8.85
N VAL A 132 8.27 0.51 9.27
CA VAL A 132 7.11 0.80 8.42
C VAL A 132 7.18 2.26 7.95
N ALA A 133 7.29 3.21 8.88
CA ALA A 133 7.38 4.63 8.56
C ALA A 133 8.56 4.96 7.63
N ALA A 134 9.76 4.44 7.94
CA ALA A 134 10.96 4.72 7.15
C ALA A 134 10.89 4.17 5.73
N THR A 135 10.32 2.97 5.54
CA THR A 135 10.17 2.39 4.19
C THR A 135 9.03 3.04 3.42
N MET A 136 7.90 3.39 4.05
CA MET A 136 6.86 4.20 3.39
C MET A 136 7.41 5.55 2.95
N LYS A 137 8.21 6.22 3.80
CA LYS A 137 8.87 7.48 3.46
C LYS A 137 9.84 7.33 2.28
N ASP A 138 10.67 6.30 2.30
CA ASP A 138 11.62 6.01 1.22
C ASP A 138 10.91 5.72 -0.11
N MET A 139 9.82 4.95 -0.09
CA MET A 139 9.05 4.59 -1.29
C MET A 139 8.27 5.78 -1.88
N PHE A 140 7.56 6.54 -1.05
CA PHE A 140 6.59 7.54 -1.52
C PHE A 140 6.28 8.67 -0.53
N GLY A 141 6.47 8.50 0.78
CA GLY A 141 6.06 9.49 1.79
C GLY A 141 6.79 10.83 1.65
N TYR A 142 7.98 10.83 1.06
CA TYR A 142 8.71 12.06 0.72
C TYR A 142 7.89 13.01 -0.18
N LEU A 143 6.92 12.50 -0.95
CA LEU A 143 6.07 13.31 -1.83
C LEU A 143 5.27 14.35 -1.03
N VAL A 144 4.75 13.98 0.14
CA VAL A 144 4.03 14.89 1.02
C VAL A 144 5.00 15.81 1.75
N ASP A 145 6.13 15.27 2.23
CA ASP A 145 7.18 16.05 2.91
C ASP A 145 7.73 17.19 2.04
N GLU A 146 7.98 16.91 0.77
CA GLU A 146 8.61 17.86 -0.17
C GLU A 146 7.58 18.74 -0.89
N ASN A 147 6.32 18.30 -0.99
CA ASN A 147 5.25 19.08 -1.60
C ASN A 147 3.91 18.88 -0.87
N PRO A 148 3.53 19.80 0.04
CA PRO A 148 2.29 19.69 0.80
C PRO A 148 1.01 19.84 -0.03
N GLN A 149 1.12 20.16 -1.34
CA GLN A 149 -0.02 20.19 -2.25
C GLN A 149 -0.31 18.80 -2.86
N TYR A 150 0.59 17.84 -2.71
CA TYR A 150 0.35 16.48 -3.15
C TYR A 150 -0.58 15.76 -2.20
N ALA A 151 -1.59 15.10 -2.78
CA ALA A 151 -2.39 14.12 -2.07
C ALA A 151 -1.75 12.75 -2.28
N VAL A 152 -1.41 12.08 -1.17
CA VAL A 152 -1.06 10.66 -1.14
C VAL A 152 -2.21 9.91 -0.49
N ILE A 153 -2.65 8.83 -1.11
CA ILE A 153 -3.51 7.83 -0.49
C ILE A 153 -2.83 6.46 -0.58
N LEU A 154 -3.07 5.55 0.36
CA LEU A 154 -2.69 4.16 0.13
C LEU A 154 -3.69 3.53 -0.84
N GLY A 155 -3.27 3.30 -2.10
CA GLY A 155 -4.11 2.71 -3.15
C GLY A 155 -4.60 1.32 -2.76
N GLU A 156 -3.71 0.55 -2.14
CA GLU A 156 -4.02 -0.68 -1.42
C GLU A 156 -3.12 -0.78 -0.18
N PHE A 157 -3.72 -1.18 0.94
CA PHE A 157 -2.99 -1.66 2.10
C PHE A 157 -3.78 -2.77 2.77
N GLY A 158 -3.11 -3.70 3.45
CA GLY A 158 -3.79 -4.78 4.15
C GLY A 158 -2.94 -6.01 4.38
N GLY A 159 -3.58 -7.06 4.87
CA GLY A 159 -2.92 -8.28 5.27
C GLY A 159 -3.88 -9.22 5.96
N ILE A 160 -3.31 -10.13 6.74
CA ILE A 160 -4.07 -10.95 7.66
C ILE A 160 -4.04 -10.31 9.04
N TYR A 161 -5.22 -10.18 9.65
CA TYR A 161 -5.40 -9.44 10.89
C TYR A 161 -5.79 -10.36 12.04
N ALA A 162 -7.00 -10.92 12.00
CA ALA A 162 -7.49 -11.83 13.05
C ALA A 162 -6.78 -13.19 12.98
N LYS A 163 -6.30 -13.58 11.78
CA LYS A 163 -5.67 -14.88 11.53
C LYS A 163 -4.14 -14.86 11.59
N ASP A 164 -3.53 -13.77 12.09
CA ASP A 164 -2.07 -13.69 12.20
C ASP A 164 -1.56 -14.71 13.24
N GLU A 165 -0.79 -15.70 12.81
CA GLU A 165 -0.22 -16.73 13.70
C GLU A 165 1.14 -16.34 14.29
N HIS A 166 1.66 -15.15 13.97
CA HIS A 166 2.91 -14.68 14.57
C HIS A 166 2.75 -14.49 16.10
N PRO A 167 3.69 -14.97 16.93
CA PRO A 167 3.62 -14.83 18.39
C PRO A 167 3.43 -13.40 18.89
N LYS A 168 4.09 -12.41 18.29
CA LYS A 168 3.91 -10.98 18.56
C LYS A 168 3.05 -10.29 17.50
N LYS A 169 2.30 -11.02 16.67
CA LYS A 169 1.33 -10.45 15.73
C LYS A 169 1.96 -9.42 14.77
N THR A 170 3.13 -9.73 14.21
CA THR A 170 3.87 -8.81 13.32
C THR A 170 3.05 -8.36 12.10
N ILE A 171 2.22 -9.22 11.51
CA ILE A 171 1.38 -8.85 10.35
C ILE A 171 0.28 -7.91 10.81
N GLN A 172 -0.45 -8.27 11.86
CA GLN A 172 -1.51 -7.46 12.46
C GLN A 172 -1.01 -6.05 12.81
N ARG A 173 0.10 -5.98 13.58
CA ARG A 173 0.71 -4.70 13.96
C ARG A 173 1.20 -3.88 12.77
N THR A 174 1.64 -4.53 11.68
CA THR A 174 2.02 -3.80 10.46
C THR A 174 0.79 -3.14 9.82
N VAL A 175 -0.38 -3.79 9.83
CA VAL A 175 -1.63 -3.15 9.39
C VAL A 175 -1.95 -1.93 10.25
N ASP A 176 -1.83 -2.04 11.57
CA ASP A 176 -2.05 -0.91 12.49
C ASP A 176 -1.09 0.24 12.18
N TYR A 177 0.20 -0.04 11.98
CA TYR A 177 1.20 0.98 11.67
C TYR A 177 1.05 1.60 10.29
N ASN A 178 0.49 0.89 9.30
CA ASN A 178 0.14 1.52 8.02
C ASN A 178 -0.88 2.65 8.23
N ILE A 179 -1.86 2.45 9.14
CA ILE A 179 -2.87 3.45 9.49
C ILE A 179 -2.26 4.57 10.34
N GLU A 180 -1.49 4.22 11.37
CA GLU A 180 -0.84 5.23 12.22
C GLU A 180 0.09 6.14 11.39
N VAL A 181 0.93 5.57 10.53
CA VAL A 181 1.82 6.36 9.65
C VAL A 181 1.01 7.20 8.67
N MET A 182 -0.08 6.67 8.11
CA MET A 182 -0.97 7.43 7.23
C MET A 182 -1.51 8.70 7.92
N LEU A 183 -1.97 8.56 9.17
CA LEU A 183 -2.46 9.68 9.97
C LEU A 183 -1.34 10.66 10.35
N GLU A 184 -0.20 10.14 10.82
CA GLU A 184 0.94 10.96 11.27
C GLU A 184 1.59 11.76 10.14
N GLN A 185 1.64 11.20 8.93
CA GLN A 185 2.25 11.84 7.75
C GLN A 185 1.25 12.69 6.94
N GLY A 186 -0.01 12.80 7.40
CA GLY A 186 -1.01 13.64 6.74
C GLY A 186 -1.43 13.12 5.35
N TYR A 187 -1.42 11.80 5.15
CA TYR A 187 -1.97 11.21 3.93
C TYR A 187 -3.49 11.41 3.89
N ALA A 188 -4.05 11.50 2.69
CA ALA A 188 -5.48 11.79 2.48
C ALA A 188 -6.39 10.57 2.72
N GLY A 189 -5.83 9.40 3.04
CA GLY A 189 -6.57 8.18 3.36
C GLY A 189 -6.00 6.94 2.66
N GLY A 190 -6.82 5.91 2.52
CA GLY A 190 -6.45 4.71 1.77
C GLY A 190 -7.60 3.75 1.56
N PHE A 191 -7.39 2.75 0.70
CA PHE A 191 -8.32 1.66 0.47
C PHE A 191 -7.74 0.37 1.05
N LEU A 192 -8.46 -0.21 2.01
CA LEU A 192 -8.08 -1.49 2.58
C LEU A 192 -8.32 -2.59 1.54
N TRP A 193 -7.31 -3.41 1.30
CA TRP A 193 -7.40 -4.69 0.61
C TRP A 193 -7.60 -5.83 1.64
N SER A 194 -8.81 -6.40 1.77
CA SER A 194 -10.02 -6.03 1.01
C SER A 194 -11.31 -6.20 1.81
N LEU A 195 -12.42 -5.72 1.22
CA LEU A 195 -13.75 -6.10 1.68
C LEU A 195 -13.92 -7.63 1.56
N ASN A 196 -13.52 -8.18 0.42
CA ASN A 196 -13.74 -9.56 0.04
C ASN A 196 -13.07 -10.56 1.00
N PRO A 197 -13.79 -11.60 1.43
CA PRO A 197 -13.25 -12.61 2.35
C PRO A 197 -12.24 -13.53 1.67
N GLU A 198 -12.37 -13.76 0.36
CA GLU A 198 -11.49 -14.65 -0.41
C GLU A 198 -10.16 -14.02 -0.88
N SER A 199 -9.78 -12.86 -0.34
CA SER A 199 -8.46 -12.27 -0.56
C SER A 199 -7.36 -13.18 -0.03
N LYS A 200 -6.46 -13.63 -0.91
CA LYS A 200 -5.46 -14.66 -0.59
C LYS A 200 -4.14 -14.08 -0.11
N TYR A 201 -3.61 -14.69 0.94
CA TYR A 201 -2.31 -14.42 1.52
C TYR A 201 -1.52 -15.72 1.70
N GLN A 202 -0.20 -15.61 1.71
CA GLN A 202 0.69 -16.78 1.61
C GLN A 202 1.58 -16.99 2.85
N TYR A 203 1.59 -16.02 3.76
CA TYR A 203 2.48 -16.04 4.91
C TYR A 203 1.76 -15.55 6.17
N VAL A 204 1.36 -16.48 7.05
CA VAL A 204 0.70 -16.15 8.33
C VAL A 204 1.44 -16.67 9.55
N SER A 205 2.32 -17.65 9.37
CA SER A 205 3.27 -18.10 10.38
C SER A 205 4.64 -18.21 9.70
N GLY A 206 5.68 -17.70 10.37
CA GLY A 206 6.99 -17.57 9.73
C GLY A 206 7.77 -18.87 9.50
N ASP A 207 7.18 -20.00 9.85
CA ASP A 207 7.68 -21.34 9.59
C ASP A 207 6.80 -22.17 8.64
N LYS A 208 5.54 -21.77 8.36
CA LYS A 208 4.60 -22.53 7.50
C LYS A 208 4.27 -21.85 6.16
N GLY A 209 4.73 -20.62 5.92
CA GLY A 209 4.37 -19.85 4.73
C GLY A 209 5.01 -20.36 3.43
N SER A 210 4.53 -21.48 2.90
CA SER A 210 4.85 -22.00 1.56
C SER A 210 3.84 -21.49 0.54
N PRO A 211 4.15 -21.38 -0.78
CA PRO A 211 3.14 -21.20 -1.82
C PRO A 211 2.03 -22.27 -1.83
N ALA A 212 2.14 -23.33 -1.02
CA ALA A 212 1.11 -24.35 -0.83
C ALA A 212 0.02 -23.97 0.21
N ALA A 213 0.28 -23.04 1.14
CA ALA A 213 -0.70 -22.61 2.14
C ALA A 213 -1.33 -21.27 1.73
N MET A 214 -2.63 -21.29 1.43
CA MET A 214 -3.41 -20.10 1.08
C MET A 214 -4.34 -19.78 2.24
N TYR A 215 -4.20 -18.59 2.79
CA TYR A 215 -5.07 -18.06 3.83
C TYR A 215 -5.94 -16.97 3.24
N GLU A 216 -7.20 -16.92 3.64
CA GLU A 216 -8.20 -16.00 3.12
C GLU A 216 -8.71 -15.13 4.26
N GLU A 217 -8.66 -13.80 4.08
CA GLU A 217 -9.22 -12.85 5.04
C GLU A 217 -9.60 -11.53 4.35
N GLY A 218 -10.70 -10.93 4.80
CA GLY A 218 -11.15 -9.59 4.43
C GLY A 218 -11.98 -8.98 5.55
N LEU A 219 -12.65 -7.86 5.28
CA LEU A 219 -13.54 -7.19 6.24
C LEU A 219 -14.87 -7.91 6.47
N VAL A 220 -15.27 -8.79 5.56
CA VAL A 220 -16.38 -9.73 5.79
C VAL A 220 -15.85 -11.16 5.85
N GLU A 221 -16.66 -12.06 6.40
CA GLU A 221 -16.41 -13.51 6.40
C GLU A 221 -16.88 -14.13 5.08
N LEU A 222 -16.55 -15.41 4.84
CA LEU A 222 -16.86 -16.14 3.60
C LEU A 222 -18.37 -16.24 3.28
N ASP A 223 -19.23 -15.94 4.26
CA ASP A 223 -20.68 -15.87 4.04
C ASP A 223 -21.12 -14.54 3.38
N TRP A 224 -20.21 -13.59 3.19
CA TRP A 224 -20.44 -12.25 2.63
C TRP A 224 -21.43 -11.37 3.42
N LEU A 225 -21.77 -11.78 4.64
CA LEU A 225 -22.79 -11.15 5.47
C LEU A 225 -22.25 -10.78 6.85
N THR A 226 -21.45 -11.65 7.44
CA THR A 226 -20.85 -11.45 8.76
C THR A 226 -19.61 -10.58 8.61
N ALA A 227 -19.55 -9.48 9.36
CA ALA A 227 -18.34 -8.66 9.41
C ALA A 227 -17.26 -9.37 10.23
N ASN A 228 -16.03 -9.39 9.70
CA ASN A 228 -14.83 -9.68 10.49
C ASN A 228 -14.64 -8.51 11.47
N THR A 229 -15.25 -8.62 12.64
CA THR A 229 -15.38 -7.50 13.58
C THR A 229 -14.03 -7.07 14.15
N GLU A 230 -13.08 -8.00 14.29
CA GLU A 230 -11.72 -7.69 14.73
C GLU A 230 -11.01 -6.82 13.70
N TYR A 231 -10.96 -7.25 12.44
CA TYR A 231 -10.31 -6.49 11.38
C TYR A 231 -11.04 -5.17 11.10
N LEU A 232 -12.38 -5.16 11.11
CA LEU A 232 -13.14 -3.92 10.95
C LEU A 232 -12.88 -2.91 12.08
N ASN A 233 -12.74 -3.37 13.32
CA ASN A 233 -12.41 -2.49 14.44
C ASN A 233 -11.01 -1.88 14.31
N ALA A 234 -10.06 -2.60 13.70
CA ALA A 234 -8.72 -2.07 13.42
C ALA A 234 -8.73 -0.87 12.47
N MET A 235 -9.79 -0.72 11.66
CA MET A 235 -9.93 0.41 10.73
C MET A 235 -10.47 1.69 11.39
N LYS A 236 -10.97 1.61 12.64
CA LYS A 236 -11.56 2.76 13.35
C LYS A 236 -10.67 4.00 13.42
N PRO A 237 -9.34 3.92 13.57
CA PRO A 237 -8.51 5.12 13.60
C PRO A 237 -8.60 5.96 12.31
N LEU A 238 -9.01 5.37 11.18
CA LEU A 238 -9.26 6.14 9.94
C LEU A 238 -10.40 7.15 10.09
N ASP A 239 -11.28 7.02 11.10
CA ASP A 239 -12.29 8.03 11.43
C ASP A 239 -11.68 9.38 11.86
N GLU A 240 -10.38 9.41 12.19
CA GLU A 240 -9.64 10.62 12.55
C GLU A 240 -9.07 11.37 11.34
N LEU A 241 -9.21 10.84 10.12
CA LEU A 241 -8.75 11.53 8.91
C LEU A 241 -9.43 12.91 8.76
N PRO A 242 -8.66 13.96 8.41
CA PRO A 242 -9.21 15.29 8.23
C PRO A 242 -10.22 15.28 7.08
N ASP A 243 -11.30 16.05 7.24
CA ASP A 243 -12.36 16.20 6.24
C ASP A 243 -13.06 14.89 5.82
N LEU A 244 -12.95 13.81 6.62
CA LEU A 244 -13.64 12.56 6.36
C LEU A 244 -15.15 12.79 6.28
N ARG A 245 -15.73 12.39 5.14
CA ARG A 245 -17.17 12.47 4.88
C ARG A 245 -17.66 11.12 4.38
N LYS A 246 -18.74 10.64 4.98
CA LYS A 246 -19.44 9.46 4.46
C LYS A 246 -19.91 9.77 3.04
N PHE A 247 -19.73 8.81 2.15
CA PHE A 247 -20.28 8.90 0.80
C PHE A 247 -21.79 9.14 0.92
N PRO A 248 -22.35 10.17 0.26
CA PRO A 248 -23.75 10.52 0.42
C PRO A 248 -24.61 9.34 -0.04
N CYS A 249 -25.54 8.89 0.80
CA CYS A 249 -26.57 7.96 0.36
C CYS A 249 -27.44 8.68 -0.66
N PHE A 250 -27.52 8.15 -1.89
CA PHE A 250 -28.49 8.64 -2.85
C PHE A 250 -29.88 8.16 -2.43
N PRO A 251 -30.88 9.04 -2.32
CA PRO A 251 -32.24 8.59 -2.06
C PRO A 251 -32.62 7.61 -3.17
N ALA A 252 -33.03 6.40 -2.78
CA ALA A 252 -33.65 5.48 -3.71
C ALA A 252 -34.95 6.15 -4.18
N ASN A 253 -34.95 6.67 -5.41
CA ASN A 253 -36.20 7.02 -6.06
C ASN A 253 -36.96 5.69 -6.17
N LYS A 254 -37.99 5.53 -5.34
CA LYS A 254 -38.93 4.41 -5.50
C LYS A 254 -39.48 4.53 -6.93
N ALA A 255 -39.16 3.53 -7.75
CA ALA A 255 -39.76 3.35 -9.07
C ALA A 255 -41.28 3.14 -8.94
#